data_AF-A0A950CVX3-F1
#
_entry.id   AF-A0A950CVX3-F1
#
_cell.length_a   1.000
_cell.length_b   1.000
_cell.length_c   1.000
_cell.angle_alpha   90.00
_cell.angle_beta   90.00
_cell.angle_gamma   90.00
#
_symmetry.space_group_name_H-M   'P 1'
#
loop_
_entity.id
_entity.type
_entity.pdbx_description
1 polymer ?
#
loop_
_entity_poly.entity_id
_entity_poly.type
_entity_poly.pdbx_seq_one_letter_code
_entity_poly.pdbx_strand_id
1 'polypeptide(L)'
;MARGWESKEIESQMEAAAERHVRFKPERSAAEIAAERERESLELSRTRVLQDLAIAKNPKYRELLERSLIFLNSKLAELEH
;
A
#
# COMPACT_ATOMS: atom_id res chain seq x y z
N MET A 1 -1.95 21.38 10.44
CA MET A 1 -2.36 19.97 10.50
C MET A 1 -2.35 19.36 9.10
N ALA A 2 -1.17 19.33 8.47
CA ALA A 2 -0.96 18.62 7.22
C ALA A 2 -0.94 17.14 7.58
N ARG A 3 -2.08 16.46 7.40
CA ARG A 3 -2.25 15.08 7.86
C ARG A 3 -1.40 14.19 6.98
N GLY A 4 -0.34 13.68 7.60
CA GLY A 4 0.73 12.91 7.01
C GLY A 4 0.26 11.88 6.01
N TRP A 5 0.71 12.09 4.78
CA TRP A 5 1.21 11.02 3.91
C TRP A 5 2.57 10.57 4.48
N GLU A 6 2.60 10.26 5.79
CA GLU A 6 3.83 9.86 6.50
C GLU A 6 4.13 8.42 6.16
N SER A 7 4.85 8.29 5.05
CA SER A 7 5.74 7.22 4.64
C SER A 7 6.77 6.83 5.73
N LYS A 8 6.35 6.57 6.97
CA LYS A 8 7.28 6.38 8.10
C LYS A 8 7.13 5.09 8.91
N GLU A 9 6.25 4.17 8.53
CA GLU A 9 6.04 2.95 9.32
C GLU A 9 6.55 1.65 8.70
N ILE A 10 7.26 1.64 7.56
CA ILE A 10 7.80 0.36 7.03
C ILE A 10 9.23 0.51 6.49
N GLU A 11 10.06 1.29 7.18
CA GLU A 11 11.52 1.29 6.95
C GLU A 11 12.29 0.50 8.03
N SER A 12 11.58 -0.19 8.93
CA SER A 12 12.21 -0.91 10.04
C SER A 12 11.68 -2.33 10.13
N GLN A 13 12.29 -3.24 9.36
CA GLN A 13 12.58 -4.63 9.79
C GLN A 13 13.08 -5.47 8.60
N MET A 14 14.29 -5.20 8.12
CA MET A 14 15.00 -6.14 7.25
C MET A 14 16.50 -6.25 7.51
N GLU A 15 17.02 -5.61 8.56
CA GLU A 15 18.44 -5.76 8.89
C GLU A 15 18.78 -7.14 9.48
N ALA A 16 17.78 -7.99 9.79
CA ALA A 16 18.00 -9.29 10.44
C ALA A 16 17.91 -10.52 9.50
N ALA A 17 17.54 -10.35 8.22
CA ALA A 17 17.31 -11.49 7.31
C ALA A 17 18.54 -11.90 6.48
N ALA A 18 19.59 -11.08 6.43
CA ALA A 18 20.74 -11.31 5.53
C ALA A 18 21.72 -12.40 6.01
N GLU A 19 21.67 -12.84 7.27
CA GLU A 19 22.75 -13.68 7.84
C GLU A 19 22.45 -15.19 7.89
N ARG A 20 21.26 -15.68 7.51
CA ARG A 20 20.85 -17.04 7.92
C ARG A 20 20.27 -18.03 6.92
N HIS A 21 20.30 -17.79 5.61
CA HIS A 21 19.79 -18.78 4.65
C HIS A 21 20.81 -19.27 3.63
N VAL A 22 21.73 -20.08 4.16
CA VAL A 22 22.32 -21.18 3.41
C VAL A 22 21.20 -22.18 3.08
N ARG A 23 21.01 -22.46 1.79
CA ARG A 23 20.20 -23.55 1.18
C ARG A 23 18.72 -23.26 0.88
N PHE A 24 18.44 -23.21 -0.42
CA PHE A 24 17.24 -23.72 -1.08
C PHE A 24 15.88 -23.09 -0.72
N LYS A 25 15.58 -22.00 -1.43
CA LYS A 25 14.31 -21.71 -2.13
C LYS A 25 14.64 -20.58 -3.13
N PRO A 26 13.92 -20.40 -4.24
CA PRO A 26 13.96 -19.12 -4.92
C PRO A 26 13.39 -18.12 -3.91
N GLU A 27 14.27 -17.46 -3.16
CA GLU A 27 13.92 -16.22 -2.48
C GLU A 27 13.30 -15.35 -3.56
N ARG A 28 12.05 -14.94 -3.33
CA ARG A 28 11.37 -13.95 -4.18
C ARG A 28 12.40 -12.88 -4.51
N SER A 29 12.61 -12.63 -5.80
CA SER A 29 13.58 -11.64 -6.23
C SER A 29 13.24 -10.31 -5.57
N ALA A 30 14.23 -9.44 -5.36
CA ALA A 30 13.98 -8.13 -4.75
C ALA A 30 12.87 -7.34 -5.48
N ALA A 31 12.67 -7.60 -6.78
CA ALA A 31 11.58 -7.04 -7.58
C ALA A 31 10.20 -7.59 -7.19
N GLU A 32 10.05 -8.89 -6.93
CA GLU A 32 8.80 -9.49 -6.46
C GLU A 32 8.42 -8.99 -5.07
N ILE A 33 9.40 -8.85 -4.18
CA ILE A 33 9.18 -8.30 -2.84
C ILE A 33 8.76 -6.83 -2.91
N ALA A 34 9.36 -6.04 -3.80
CA ALA A 34 8.99 -4.65 -4.01
C ALA A 34 7.55 -4.52 -4.55
N ALA A 35 7.17 -5.36 -5.51
CA ALA A 35 5.80 -5.39 -6.06
C ALA A 35 4.76 -5.80 -5.00
N GLU A 36 5.07 -6.80 -4.18
CA GLU A 36 4.21 -7.25 -3.07
C GLU A 36 3.99 -6.11 -2.05
N ARG A 37 5.05 -5.37 -1.71
CA ARG A 37 4.97 -4.19 -0.82
C ARG A 37 4.15 -3.04 -1.41
N GLU A 38 4.34 -2.77 -2.69
CA GLU A 38 3.57 -1.72 -3.37
C GLU A 38 2.08 -2.05 -3.36
N ARG A 39 1.74 -3.32 -3.64
CA ARG A 39 0.37 -3.83 -3.55
C ARG A 39 -0.21 -3.67 -2.15
N GLU A 40 0.50 -4.12 -1.12
CA GLU A 40 0.06 -3.98 0.29
C GLU A 40 -0.20 -2.52 0.69
N SER A 41 0.69 -1.61 0.28
CA SER A 41 0.54 -0.16 0.53
C SER A 41 -0.71 0.42 -0.12
N LEU A 42 -0.99 0.03 -1.37
CA LEU A 42 -2.19 0.45 -2.10
C LEU A 42 -3.47 -0.14 -1.49
N GLU A 43 -3.46 -1.39 -1.02
CA GLU A 43 -4.60 -2.02 -0.33
C GLU A 43 -4.92 -1.34 1.01
N LEU A 44 -3.90 -1.00 1.80
CA LEU A 44 -4.06 -0.24 3.04
C LEU A 44 -4.68 1.13 2.77
N SER A 45 -4.16 1.83 1.76
CA SER A 45 -4.68 3.13 1.33
C SER A 45 -6.14 3.05 0.88
N ARG A 46 -6.49 2.02 0.10
CA ARG A 46 -7.85 1.75 -0.35
C ARG A 46 -8.80 1.53 0.82
N THR A 47 -8.39 0.70 1.79
CA THR A 47 -9.17 0.39 2.99
C THR A 47 -9.46 1.67 3.79
N ARG A 48 -8.46 2.53 3.95
CA ARG A 48 -8.64 3.81 4.64
C ARG A 48 -9.59 4.75 3.91
N VAL A 49 -9.47 4.88 2.59
CA VAL A 49 -10.40 5.69 1.78
C VAL A 49 -11.84 5.19 1.90
N LEU A 50 -12.05 3.86 1.93
CA LEU A 50 -13.38 3.27 2.15
C LEU A 50 -13.93 3.59 3.55
N GLN A 51 -13.10 3.54 4.59
CA GLN A 51 -13.48 3.94 5.95
C GLN A 51 -13.84 5.43 6.00
N ASP A 52 -13.05 6.29 5.36
CA ASP A 52 -13.30 7.72 5.28
C ASP A 52 -14.60 8.02 4.51
N LEU A 53 -14.89 7.27 3.43
CA LEU A 53 -16.16 7.36 2.68
C LEU A 53 -17.38 6.97 3.51
N ALA A 54 -17.23 6.01 4.42
CA ALA A 54 -18.31 5.56 5.30
C ALA A 54 -18.72 6.65 6.31
N ILE A 55 -17.77 7.48 6.76
CA ILE A 55 -18.02 8.55 7.75
C ILE A 55 -18.16 9.94 7.11
N ALA A 56 -17.77 10.12 5.85
CA ALA A 56 -17.79 11.40 5.15
C ALA A 56 -19.23 11.90 4.92
N LYS A 57 -19.56 13.04 5.53
CA LYS A 57 -20.84 13.73 5.36
C LYS A 57 -20.80 14.87 4.34
N ASN A 58 -19.61 15.36 4.01
CA ASN A 58 -19.44 16.46 3.06
C ASN A 58 -19.41 15.91 1.62
N PRO A 59 -20.33 16.32 0.73
CA PRO A 59 -20.42 15.79 -0.63
C PRO A 59 -19.16 16.06 -1.47
N LYS A 60 -18.52 17.23 -1.31
CA LYS A 60 -17.27 17.54 -2.04
C LYS A 60 -16.10 16.67 -1.57
N TYR A 61 -16.04 16.40 -0.27
CA TYR A 61 -15.01 15.52 0.29
C TYR A 61 -15.24 14.07 -0.14
N ARG A 62 -16.51 13.64 -0.20
CA ARG A 62 -16.89 12.33 -0.69
C ARG A 62 -16.47 12.12 -2.16
N GLU A 63 -16.74 13.09 -3.02
CA GLU A 63 -16.33 13.04 -4.43
C GLU A 63 -14.80 12.92 -4.59
N LEU A 64 -14.03 13.65 -3.76
CA LEU A 64 -12.58 13.52 -3.73
C LEU A 64 -12.15 12.10 -3.35
N LEU A 65 -12.71 11.54 -2.28
CA LEU A 65 -12.42 10.18 -1.83
C LEU A 65 -12.81 9.12 -2.87
N GLU A 66 -13.93 9.29 -3.58
CA GLU A 66 -14.35 8.41 -4.67
C GLU A 66 -13.34 8.43 -5.83
N ARG A 67 -12.83 9.61 -6.21
CA ARG A 67 -11.77 9.74 -7.22
C ARG A 67 -10.47 9.07 -6.76
N SER A 68 -10.08 9.28 -5.50
CA SER A 68 -8.92 8.60 -4.91
C SER A 68 -9.08 7.08 -4.91
N LEU A 69 -10.28 6.58 -4.63
CA LEU A 69 -10.58 5.15 -4.66
C LEU A 69 -10.43 4.56 -6.06
N ILE A 70 -10.92 5.25 -7.10
CA ILE A 70 -10.77 4.84 -8.51
C ILE A 70 -9.29 4.77 -8.88
N PHE A 71 -8.51 5.78 -8.50
CA PHE A 71 -7.07 5.81 -8.76
C PHE A 71 -6.34 4.63 -8.11
N LEU A 72 -6.61 4.37 -6.82
CA LEU A 72 -6.00 3.25 -6.07
C LEU A 72 -6.38 1.89 -6.68
N ASN A 73 -7.64 1.70 -7.07
CA ASN A 73 -8.08 0.48 -7.72
C ASN A 73 -7.40 0.28 -9.09
N SER A 74 -7.20 1.36 -9.85
CA SER A 74 -6.50 1.29 -11.14
C SER A 74 -5.04 0.87 -10.97
N LYS A 75 -4.36 1.44 -9.96
CA LYS A 75 -2.99 1.06 -9.60
C LYS A 75 -2.87 -0.39 -9.14
N LEU A 76 -3.83 -0.88 -8.36
CA LEU A 76 -3.88 -2.29 -7.96
C LEU A 76 -4.09 -3.21 -9.18
N ALA A 77 -4.98 -2.84 -10.09
CA ALA A 77 -5.21 -3.62 -11.31
C ALA A 77 -3.97 -3.66 -12.22
N GLU A 78 -3.17 -2.59 -12.28
CA GLU A 78 -1.89 -2.55 -13.01
C GLU A 78 -0.84 -3.52 -12.42
N LEU A 79 -0.89 -3.79 -11.11
CA LEU A 79 0.06 -4.69 -10.42
C LEU A 79 -0.38 -6.16 -10.42
N GLU A 80 -1.67 -6.43 -10.62
CA GLU A 80 -2.23 -7.79 -10.69
C GLU A 80 -2.18 -8.39 -12.11
N HIS A 81 -1.76 -7.61 -13.12
CA HIS A 81 -1.81 -7.95 -14.54
C HIS A 81 -0.42 -8.21 -15.15
#